data_AF-A0A354YSW7-F1
#
_entry.id   AF-A0A354YSW7-F1
#
_cell.length_a   1.000
_cell.length_b   1.000
_cell.length_c   1.000
_cell.angle_alpha   90.00
_cell.angle_beta   90.00
_cell.angle_gamma   90.00
#
_symmetry.space_group_name_H-M   'P 1'
#
loop_
_entity.id
_entity.type
_entity.pdbx_description
1 polymer ?
#
loop_
_entity_poly.entity_id
_entity_poly.type
_entity_poly.pdbx_seq_one_letter_code
_entity_poly.pdbx_strand_id
1 'polypeptide(L)'
;MAGKKSNIDSSEEKNKEEVIGKGSVQKQDMGRVLPERTTGELQEEINLLVEAIKAGRLDVRANVGKASGLEKECLLGINQMLDAVIGPLNVAADYVERISRGDIPPTITDSYNG
;
A
#
# COMPACT_ATOMS: atom_id res chain seq x y z
N MET A 1 -25.45 -43.28 -58.12
CA MET A 1 -26.03 -42.29 -57.18
C MET A 1 -24.90 -41.36 -56.77
N ALA A 2 -24.66 -40.22 -57.42
CA ALA A 2 -25.41 -38.96 -57.36
C ALA A 2 -25.50 -38.38 -55.94
N GLY A 3 -24.73 -37.31 -55.68
CA GLY A 3 -24.83 -36.50 -54.46
C GLY A 3 -23.77 -35.40 -54.32
N LYS A 4 -23.89 -34.34 -55.13
CA LYS A 4 -23.51 -32.90 -54.96
C LYS A 4 -22.35 -32.55 -54.01
N LYS A 5 -21.23 -32.01 -54.52
CA LYS A 5 -20.95 -30.60 -54.91
C LYS A 5 -20.94 -29.58 -53.75
N SER A 6 -19.75 -28.97 -53.61
CA SER A 6 -19.44 -27.56 -53.32
C SER A 6 -19.99 -26.93 -52.02
N ASN A 7 -19.07 -26.50 -51.15
CA ASN A 7 -18.73 -25.09 -51.15
C ASN A 7 -17.30 -24.86 -50.61
N ILE A 8 -16.49 -24.30 -51.49
CA ILE A 8 -15.30 -23.51 -51.16
C ILE A 8 -15.85 -22.12 -50.81
N ASP A 9 -15.45 -21.57 -49.68
CA ASP A 9 -15.19 -20.14 -49.57
C ASP A 9 -14.10 -19.99 -48.50
N SER A 10 -12.84 -19.91 -48.95
CA SER A 10 -12.12 -18.63 -49.03
C SER A 10 -11.91 -18.03 -47.65
N SER A 11 -10.88 -18.52 -46.97
CA SER A 11 -10.08 -17.72 -46.04
C SER A 11 -8.72 -18.42 -45.87
N GLU A 12 -8.00 -18.62 -46.98
CA GLU A 12 -6.61 -18.16 -46.98
C GLU A 12 -6.69 -16.70 -46.50
N GLU A 13 -5.98 -16.27 -45.49
CA GLU A 13 -4.61 -15.83 -45.69
C GLU A 13 -4.18 -15.21 -44.35
N LYS A 14 -3.02 -15.63 -43.86
CA LYS A 14 -2.11 -15.01 -42.86
C LYS A 14 -1.53 -16.08 -41.97
N ASN A 15 -0.69 -16.89 -42.60
CA ASN A 15 0.45 -17.50 -41.95
C ASN A 15 1.69 -16.69 -42.37
N LYS A 16 2.79 -16.80 -41.61
CA LYS A 16 4.14 -16.21 -41.80
C LYS A 16 4.26 -14.83 -41.12
N GLU A 17 5.14 -14.58 -40.17
CA GLU A 17 6.49 -15.09 -39.86
C GLU A 17 6.70 -14.91 -38.34
N GLU A 18 7.12 -15.92 -37.58
CA GLU A 18 8.49 -16.46 -37.50
C GLU A 18 9.36 -15.72 -36.45
N VAL A 19 9.54 -16.41 -35.30
CA VAL A 19 10.82 -16.60 -34.56
C VAL A 19 11.27 -15.37 -33.75
N ILE A 20 11.69 -15.44 -32.48
CA ILE A 20 12.56 -16.38 -31.77
C ILE A 20 12.38 -16.10 -30.27
N GLY A 21 12.31 -17.11 -29.40
CA GLY A 21 12.46 -16.84 -27.97
C GLY A 21 12.04 -17.92 -26.98
N LYS A 22 12.67 -19.10 -27.08
CA LYS A 22 12.99 -20.03 -25.96
C LYS A 22 11.90 -20.15 -24.88
N GLY A 23 11.02 -21.13 -24.94
CA GLY A 23 11.37 -22.51 -24.63
C GLY A 23 10.76 -22.90 -23.28
N SER A 24 9.78 -23.81 -23.34
CA SER A 24 9.54 -24.94 -22.41
C SER A 24 9.55 -24.63 -20.90
N VAL A 25 8.54 -24.99 -20.12
CA VAL A 25 8.23 -26.38 -19.75
C VAL A 25 6.89 -26.37 -19.00
N GLN A 26 5.99 -27.28 -19.36
CA GLN A 26 4.86 -27.70 -18.51
C GLN A 26 5.42 -28.28 -17.19
N LYS A 27 5.10 -27.69 -16.04
CA LYS A 27 5.21 -28.38 -14.75
C LYS A 27 3.84 -28.45 -14.08
N GLN A 28 3.34 -29.67 -14.07
CA GLN A 28 2.20 -30.12 -13.30
C GLN A 28 2.50 -30.04 -11.80
N ASP A 29 1.46 -29.74 -11.02
CA ASP A 29 1.27 -29.93 -9.59
C ASP A 29 2.32 -29.36 -8.61
N MET A 30 1.97 -28.25 -7.95
CA MET A 30 2.66 -27.75 -6.76
C MET A 30 1.64 -27.24 -5.74
N GLY A 31 1.07 -28.19 -4.99
CA GLY A 31 1.09 -28.19 -3.52
C GLY A 31 0.35 -27.08 -2.79
N ARG A 32 -0.76 -27.46 -2.12
CA ARG A 32 -1.39 -26.79 -0.96
C ARG A 32 -1.33 -25.26 -1.00
N VAL A 33 -2.45 -24.63 -1.39
CA VAL A 33 -2.72 -23.23 -1.05
C VAL A 33 -2.58 -23.11 0.47
N LEU A 34 -1.44 -22.61 0.92
CA LEU A 34 -1.24 -22.23 2.32
C LEU A 34 -2.24 -21.11 2.58
N PRO A 35 -3.01 -21.12 3.68
CA PRO A 35 -3.95 -20.04 3.96
C PRO A 35 -3.16 -18.71 3.93
N GLU A 36 -3.68 -17.73 3.20
CA GLU A 36 -3.09 -16.40 3.11
C GLU A 36 -2.74 -15.93 4.52
N ARG A 37 -1.45 -15.64 4.75
CA ARG A 37 -1.03 -15.03 6.00
C ARG A 37 -1.70 -13.66 6.08
N THR A 38 -2.13 -13.28 7.28
CA THR A 38 -2.79 -12.01 7.67
C THR A 38 -2.05 -10.72 7.26
N THR A 39 -0.92 -10.82 6.56
CA THR A 39 -0.05 -9.75 6.06
C THR A 39 -0.78 -8.61 5.34
N GLY A 40 -1.94 -8.88 4.72
CA GLY A 40 -2.73 -7.88 4.00
C GLY A 40 -3.17 -6.70 4.88
N GLU A 41 -3.62 -6.97 6.11
CA GLU A 41 -4.18 -5.94 6.99
C GLU A 41 -3.10 -4.94 7.44
N LEU A 42 -1.91 -5.44 7.81
CA LEU A 42 -0.76 -4.59 8.14
C LEU A 42 -0.36 -3.72 6.95
N GLN A 43 -0.28 -4.30 5.76
CA GLN A 43 0.12 -3.58 4.55
C GLN A 43 -0.89 -2.50 4.16
N GLU A 44 -2.19 -2.79 4.27
CA GLU A 44 -3.26 -1.82 4.00
C GLU A 44 -3.20 -0.63 4.95
N GLU A 45 -3.07 -0.86 6.26
CA GLU A 45 -3.00 0.19 7.26
C GLU A 45 -1.74 1.07 7.09
N ILE A 46 -0.59 0.47 6.77
CA ILE A 46 0.63 1.22 6.48
C ILE A 46 0.46 2.10 5.24
N ASN A 47 -0.11 1.57 4.14
CA ASN A 47 -0.34 2.35 2.93
C ASN A 47 -1.30 3.52 3.17
N LEU A 48 -2.36 3.29 3.94
CA LEU A 48 -3.28 4.34 4.36
C LEU A 48 -2.55 5.46 5.12
N LEU A 49 -1.69 5.10 6.08
CA LEU A 49 -0.89 6.07 6.82
C LEU A 49 0.07 6.85 5.93
N VAL A 50 0.76 6.18 5.00
CA VAL A 50 1.69 6.83 4.07
C VAL A 50 0.97 7.87 3.22
N GLU A 51 -0.18 7.53 2.64
CA GLU A 51 -0.95 8.48 1.83
C GLU A 51 -1.57 9.61 2.66
N ALA A 52 -1.96 9.35 3.92
CA ALA A 52 -2.40 10.39 4.84
C ALA A 52 -1.29 11.39 5.16
N ILE A 53 -0.10 10.90 5.50
CA ILE A 53 1.06 11.74 5.84
C ILE A 53 1.52 12.56 4.63
N LYS A 54 1.58 11.96 3.44
CA LYS A 54 1.88 12.69 2.19
C LYS A 54 0.87 13.80 1.90
N ALA A 55 -0.37 13.63 2.31
CA ALA A 55 -1.42 14.63 2.20
C ALA A 55 -1.45 15.64 3.37
N GLY A 56 -0.50 15.57 4.31
CA GLY A 56 -0.43 16.44 5.49
C GLY A 56 -1.42 16.10 6.60
N ARG A 57 -2.16 14.98 6.49
CA ARG A 57 -3.10 14.51 7.52
C ARG A 57 -2.36 13.68 8.55
N LEU A 58 -1.66 14.37 9.46
CA LEU A 58 -0.85 13.73 10.49
C LEU A 58 -1.68 13.14 11.63
N ASP A 59 -2.95 13.52 11.78
CA ASP A 59 -3.88 13.03 12.81
C ASP A 59 -4.39 11.60 12.56
N VAL A 60 -4.17 11.04 11.37
CA VAL A 60 -4.59 9.69 11.02
C VAL A 60 -3.77 8.64 11.77
N ARG A 61 -4.43 7.58 12.23
CA ARG A 61 -3.83 6.44 12.96
C ARG A 61 -4.21 5.12 12.31
N ALA A 62 -3.33 4.13 12.42
CA ALA A 62 -3.62 2.79 11.96
C ALA A 62 -4.66 2.11 12.86
N ASN A 63 -5.56 1.36 12.24
CA ASN A 63 -6.55 0.55 12.95
C ASN A 63 -5.94 -0.78 13.42
N VAL A 64 -5.68 -0.85 14.72
CA VAL A 64 -5.10 -2.03 15.37
C VAL A 64 -6.13 -3.15 15.59
N GLY A 65 -7.42 -2.86 15.46
CA GLY A 65 -8.50 -3.79 15.84
C GLY A 65 -8.63 -5.03 14.95
N LYS A 66 -8.09 -4.98 13.73
CA LYS A 66 -8.12 -6.10 12.77
C LYS A 66 -6.89 -7.00 12.91
N ALA A 67 -5.73 -6.39 13.12
CA ALA A 67 -4.46 -7.08 13.26
C ALA A 67 -4.36 -7.94 14.54
N SER A 68 -3.54 -8.99 14.48
CA SER A 68 -3.25 -9.86 15.62
C SER A 68 -1.77 -10.19 15.75
N GLY A 69 -1.34 -10.58 16.95
CA GLY A 69 0.07 -10.91 17.24
C GLY A 69 1.03 -9.78 16.88
N LEU A 70 2.08 -10.12 16.11
CA LEU A 70 3.15 -9.20 15.73
C LEU A 70 2.66 -8.00 14.89
N GLU A 71 1.65 -8.21 14.04
CA GLU A 71 1.10 -7.14 13.19
C GLU A 71 0.45 -6.05 14.06
N LYS A 72 -0.28 -6.48 15.09
CA LYS A 72 -0.88 -5.58 16.08
C LYS A 72 0.18 -4.80 16.86
N GLU A 73 1.24 -5.46 17.32
CA GLU A 73 2.35 -4.80 18.01
C GLU A 73 3.04 -3.78 17.11
N CYS A 74 3.21 -4.09 15.82
CA CYS A 74 3.78 -3.17 14.84
C CYS A 74 2.89 -1.93 14.62
N LEU A 75 1.59 -2.11 14.38
CA LEU A 75 0.65 -1.00 14.22
C LEU A 75 0.56 -0.10 15.46
N LEU A 76 0.62 -0.70 16.67
CA LEU A 76 0.70 0.05 17.91
C LEU A 76 1.98 0.89 17.99
N GLY A 77 3.13 0.29 17.67
CA GLY A 77 4.41 1.00 17.65
C GLY A 77 4.43 2.16 16.64
N ILE A 78 3.81 1.98 15.47
CA ILE A 78 3.66 3.04 14.47
C ILE A 78 2.82 4.19 15.02
N ASN A 79 1.68 3.90 15.66
CA ASN A 79 0.83 4.93 16.26
C ASN A 79 1.60 5.70 17.36
N GLN A 80 2.33 5.01 18.23
CA GLN A 80 3.16 5.63 19.27
C GLN A 80 4.27 6.53 18.67
N MET A 81 4.92 6.09 17.60
CA MET A 81 5.92 6.88 16.88
C MET A 81 5.30 8.17 16.31
N LEU A 82 4.12 8.07 15.69
CA LEU A 82 3.41 9.23 15.17
C LEU A 82 3.05 10.21 16.30
N ASP A 83 2.48 9.72 17.40
CA ASP A 83 2.11 10.56 18.55
C ASP A 83 3.32 11.31 19.14
N ALA A 84 4.48 10.63 19.23
CA ALA A 84 5.70 11.22 19.75
C ALA A 84 6.23 12.39 18.89
N VAL A 85 6.01 12.36 17.58
CA VAL A 85 6.49 13.41 16.65
C VAL A 85 5.44 14.52 16.47
N ILE A 86 4.15 14.16 16.44
CA ILE A 86 3.07 15.11 16.16
C ILE A 86 2.86 16.10 17.31
N GLY A 87 3.02 15.65 18.56
CA GLY A 87 2.93 16.54 19.73
C GLY A 87 3.85 17.76 19.63
N PRO A 88 5.19 17.58 19.52
CA PRO A 88 6.13 18.69 19.37
C PRO A 88 5.86 19.55 18.13
N LEU A 89 5.47 18.94 17.00
CA LEU A 89 5.16 19.71 15.77
C LEU A 89 3.94 20.63 15.94
N ASN A 90 2.90 20.17 16.63
CA ASN A 90 1.73 20.99 16.91
C ASN A 90 2.06 22.18 17.82
N VAL A 91 2.90 21.98 18.84
CA VAL A 91 3.37 23.07 19.71
C VAL A 91 4.19 24.08 18.93
N ALA A 92 5.11 23.60 18.08
CA ALA A 92 5.88 24.50 17.21
C ALA A 92 4.97 25.30 16.27
N ALA A 93 3.95 24.67 15.67
CA ALA A 93 2.99 25.33 14.80
C ALA A 93 2.18 26.42 15.53
N ASP A 94 1.68 26.12 16.73
CA ASP A 94 0.97 27.10 17.57
C ASP A 94 1.85 28.31 17.91
N TYR A 95 3.11 28.06 18.26
CA TYR A 95 4.06 29.14 18.58
C TYR A 95 4.33 30.04 17.38
N VAL A 96 4.54 29.47 16.19
CA VAL A 96 4.71 30.24 14.95
C VAL A 96 3.46 31.06 14.64
N GLU A 97 2.26 30.50 14.83
CA GLU A 97 1.01 31.24 14.66
C GLU A 97 0.92 32.43 15.63
N ARG A 98 1.20 32.23 16.92
CA ARG A 98 1.17 33.29 17.93
C ARG A 98 2.15 34.41 17.61
N ILE A 99 3.38 34.07 17.24
CA ILE A 99 4.39 35.03 16.80
C ILE A 99 3.90 35.82 15.59
N SER A 100 3.26 35.16 14.61
CA SER A 100 2.72 35.84 13.43
C SER A 100 1.63 36.87 13.76
N ARG A 101 0.95 36.70 14.90
CA ARG A 101 -0.08 37.62 15.43
C ARG A 101 0.50 38.69 16.36
N GLY A 102 1.81 38.68 16.60
CA GLY A 102 2.50 39.61 17.51
C GLY A 102 2.43 39.20 18.98
N ASP A 103 1.99 37.98 19.29
CA ASP A 103 2.05 37.40 20.63
C ASP A 103 3.36 36.63 20.82
N ILE A 104 4.06 36.86 21.94
CA ILE A 104 5.29 36.14 22.26
C ILE A 104 4.93 35.00 23.21
N PRO A 105 4.99 33.74 22.75
CA PRO A 105 4.64 32.61 23.58
C PRO A 105 5.62 32.40 24.73
N PRO A 106 5.17 31.81 25.86
CA PRO A 106 6.04 31.49 26.98
C PRO A 106 7.06 30.43 26.58
N THR A 107 8.15 30.33 27.34
CA THR A 107 9.18 29.31 27.11
C THR A 107 8.58 27.91 27.12
N ILE A 108 8.97 27.06 26.16
CA ILE A 108 8.58 25.66 26.13
C ILE A 108 9.26 24.96 27.31
N THR A 109 8.47 24.43 28.25
CA THR A 109 8.95 23.65 29.41
C THR A 109 8.76 22.16 29.24
N ASP A 110 8.03 21.74 28.20
CA ASP A 110 7.80 20.34 27.91
C ASP A 110 9.11 19.66 27.49
N SER A 111 9.29 18.44 27.98
CA SER A 111 10.44 17.61 27.65
C SER A 111 10.13 16.78 26.41
N TYR A 112 10.80 17.08 25.31
CA TYR A 112 10.78 16.27 24.10
C TYR A 112 12.11 15.52 23.97
N ASN A 113 12.04 14.24 23.58
CA ASN A 113 13.22 13.39 23.44
C ASN A 113 13.86 13.49 22.04
N GLY A 114 13.70 14.61 21.36
CA GLY A 114 14.13 14.85 19.98
C GLY A 114 14.32 16.32 19.66
#